data_AF-A0A0M0TB06-F1
#
_entry.id   AF-A0A0M0TB06-F1
#
_cell.length_a   1.000
_cell.length_b   1.000
_cell.length_c   1.000
_cell.angle_alpha   90.00
_cell.angle_beta   90.00
_cell.angle_gamma   90.00
#
_symmetry.space_group_name_H-M   'P 1'
#
loop_
_entity.id
_entity.type
_entity.pdbx_description
1 polymer ?
#
loop_
_entity_poly.entity_id
_entity_poly.type
_entity_poly.pdbx_seq_one_letter_code
_entity_poly.pdbx_strand_id
1 'polypeptide(L)'
;MTSTKMTTKQKTFCREYLVDLNATQAAIRAGYSPKRASEISYQLMQKPFVITLIDELKQTRNKQLGIDANYVLMRLVEIDQMDVADILEEDLSIKPLSKWPESWRRYLSGFNLAEMFEGRGDDRDMVGILKKIKWPDKVKNLELLGKHVSVQAFRENVKNELTGANDGPIAVAKLTPEQAEAAYKKMMG
;
A
#
# COMPACT_ATOMS: atom_id res chain seq x y z
N MET A 1 -33.20 3.06 19.80
CA MET A 1 -31.80 3.46 19.55
C MET A 1 -31.81 4.62 18.58
N THR A 2 -31.39 5.79 19.01
CA THR A 2 -31.46 7.05 18.24
C THR A 2 -30.44 7.00 17.10
N SER A 3 -30.93 6.96 15.86
CA SER A 3 -30.12 7.16 14.65
C SER A 3 -29.58 8.58 14.65
N THR A 4 -28.39 8.80 15.20
CA THR A 4 -27.74 10.12 15.25
C THR A 4 -27.41 10.56 13.81
N LYS A 5 -28.22 11.49 13.29
CA LYS A 5 -28.09 12.04 11.94
C LYS A 5 -26.76 12.77 11.80
N MET A 6 -25.88 12.29 10.92
CA MET A 6 -24.55 12.86 10.71
C MET A 6 -24.62 14.28 10.12
N THR A 7 -23.84 15.20 10.68
CA THR A 7 -23.82 16.61 10.23
C THR A 7 -23.09 16.77 8.90
N THR A 8 -23.38 17.83 8.15
CA THR A 8 -22.71 18.13 6.87
C THR A 8 -21.19 18.18 7.02
N LYS A 9 -20.67 18.83 8.09
CA LYS A 9 -19.23 18.90 8.35
C LYS A 9 -18.59 17.53 8.59
N GLN A 10 -19.29 16.62 9.28
CA GLN A 10 -18.82 15.25 9.47
C GLN A 10 -18.80 14.46 8.14
N LYS A 11 -19.80 14.66 7.27
CA LYS A 11 -19.79 14.04 5.93
C LYS A 11 -18.62 14.56 5.09
N THR A 12 -18.39 15.87 5.11
CA THR A 12 -17.25 16.49 4.40
C THR A 12 -15.94 15.96 4.94
N PHE A 13 -15.77 15.87 6.26
CA PHE A 13 -14.59 15.26 6.89
C PHE A 13 -14.31 13.85 6.35
N CYS A 14 -15.33 12.98 6.27
CA CYS A 14 -15.15 11.62 5.76
C CYS A 14 -14.66 11.60 4.30
N ARG A 15 -15.19 12.50 3.45
CA ARG A 15 -14.78 12.61 2.05
C ARG A 15 -13.35 13.14 1.92
N GLU A 16 -13.04 14.20 2.68
CA GLU A 16 -11.72 14.83 2.69
C GLU A 16 -10.64 13.91 3.25
N TYR A 17 -10.99 13.04 4.20
CA TYR A 17 -10.06 12.05 4.74
C TYR A 17 -9.59 11.06 3.67
N LEU A 18 -10.44 10.71 2.71
CA LEU A 18 -10.07 9.76 1.64
C LEU A 18 -9.19 10.37 0.53
N VAL A 19 -8.81 11.64 0.64
CA VAL A 19 -7.90 12.29 -0.30
C VAL A 19 -6.45 11.87 -0.02
N ASP A 20 -6.04 11.93 1.25
CA ASP A 20 -4.66 11.77 1.69
C ASP A 20 -4.50 10.90 2.96
N LEU A 21 -5.62 10.37 3.49
CA LEU A 21 -5.68 9.65 4.76
C LEU A 21 -5.13 10.46 5.95
N ASN A 22 -5.16 11.78 5.85
CA ASN A 22 -4.70 12.71 6.88
C ASN A 22 -5.90 13.30 7.61
N ALA A 23 -6.17 12.80 8.82
CA ALA A 23 -7.33 13.21 9.61
C ALA A 23 -7.30 14.71 9.99
N THR A 24 -6.13 15.24 10.37
CA THR A 24 -5.99 16.66 10.73
C THR A 24 -6.29 17.56 9.54
N GLN A 25 -5.72 17.27 8.37
CA GLN A 25 -5.96 18.06 7.16
C GLN A 25 -7.40 17.92 6.67
N ALA A 26 -8.00 16.73 6.79
CA ALA A 26 -9.41 16.52 6.48
C ALA A 26 -10.34 17.37 7.36
N ALA A 27 -10.03 17.53 8.65
CA ALA A 27 -10.79 18.41 9.54
C ALA A 27 -10.70 19.88 9.12
N ILE A 28 -9.52 20.35 8.71
CA ILE A 28 -9.33 21.72 8.20
C ILE A 28 -10.18 21.93 6.94
N ARG A 29 -10.06 21.03 5.95
CA ARG A 29 -10.80 21.10 4.68
C ARG A 29 -12.32 20.99 4.89
N ALA A 30 -12.77 20.25 5.91
CA ALA A 30 -14.17 20.16 6.31
C ALA A 30 -14.70 21.41 7.04
N GLY A 31 -13.87 22.43 7.26
CA GLY A 31 -14.26 23.70 7.86
C GLY A 31 -14.32 23.67 9.39
N TYR A 32 -13.54 22.79 10.03
CA TYR A 32 -13.27 22.87 11.47
C TYR A 32 -12.14 23.87 11.76
N SER A 33 -12.05 24.34 13.01
CA SER A 33 -11.02 25.29 13.44
C SER A 33 -9.62 24.72 13.20
N PRO A 34 -8.74 25.40 12.42
CA PRO A 34 -7.38 24.93 12.18
C PRO A 34 -6.58 24.74 13.47
N LYS A 35 -6.77 25.64 14.44
CA LYS A 35 -6.09 25.59 15.75
C LYS A 35 -6.41 24.33 16.55
N ARG A 36 -7.58 23.72 16.34
CA ARG A 36 -8.05 22.52 17.06
C ARG A 36 -8.25 21.31 16.15
N ALA A 37 -7.79 21.38 14.90
CA ALA A 37 -8.07 20.35 13.90
C ALA A 37 -7.56 18.97 14.32
N SER A 38 -6.40 18.91 14.98
CA SER A 38 -5.84 17.66 15.50
C SER A 38 -6.78 17.01 16.52
N GLU A 39 -7.15 17.74 17.58
CA GLU A 39 -8.07 17.25 18.63
C GLU A 39 -9.45 16.88 18.07
N ILE A 40 -10.00 17.71 17.19
CA ILE A 40 -11.31 17.49 16.57
C ILE A 40 -11.25 16.24 15.70
N SER A 41 -10.21 16.09 14.87
CA SER A 41 -10.05 14.91 14.01
C SER A 41 -9.93 13.64 14.84
N TYR A 42 -9.19 13.66 15.95
CA TYR A 42 -9.09 12.55 16.90
C TYR A 42 -10.46 12.17 17.46
N GLN A 43 -11.25 13.15 17.93
CA GLN A 43 -12.61 12.92 18.42
C GLN A 43 -13.55 12.40 17.34
N LEU A 44 -13.42 12.86 16.09
CA LEU A 44 -14.22 12.38 14.96
C LEU A 44 -13.89 10.92 14.63
N MET A 45 -12.61 10.56 14.63
CA MET A 45 -12.15 9.20 14.36
C MET A 45 -12.55 8.19 15.44
N GLN A 46 -12.90 8.63 16.65
CA GLN A 46 -13.47 7.75 17.68
C GLN A 46 -14.98 7.48 17.51
N LYS A 47 -15.67 8.19 16.62
CA LYS A 47 -17.12 8.04 16.45
C LYS A 47 -17.42 6.87 15.52
N PRO A 48 -18.16 5.83 15.95
CA PRO A 48 -18.42 4.66 15.13
C PRO A 48 -19.04 4.99 13.77
N PHE A 49 -20.01 5.90 13.71
CA PHE A 49 -20.67 6.29 12.47
C PHE A 49 -19.75 7.03 11.47
N VAL A 50 -18.69 7.70 11.96
CA VAL A 50 -17.68 8.33 11.09
C VAL A 50 -16.82 7.24 10.44
N ILE A 51 -16.36 6.27 11.24
CA ILE A 51 -15.61 5.11 10.75
C ILE A 51 -16.44 4.32 9.74
N THR A 52 -17.71 4.04 10.04
CA THR A 52 -18.63 3.35 9.13
C THR A 52 -18.74 4.08 7.78
N LEU A 53 -18.95 5.40 7.75
CA LEU A 53 -19.02 6.11 6.47
C LEU A 53 -17.69 6.08 5.72
N ILE A 54 -16.56 6.25 6.41
CA ILE A 54 -15.23 6.17 5.78
C ILE A 54 -15.06 4.82 5.09
N ASP A 55 -15.44 3.73 5.75
CA ASP A 55 -15.34 2.39 5.19
C ASP A 55 -16.31 2.15 4.03
N GLU A 56 -17.56 2.63 4.12
CA GLU A 56 -18.52 2.61 3.01
C GLU A 56 -17.99 3.37 1.78
N LEU A 57 -17.40 4.54 1.98
CA LEU A 57 -16.82 5.34 0.91
C LEU A 57 -15.59 4.66 0.28
N LYS A 58 -14.73 4.03 1.09
CA LYS A 58 -13.61 3.20 0.59
C LYS A 58 -14.13 2.04 -0.26
N GLN A 59 -15.11 1.31 0.23
CA GLN A 59 -15.71 0.19 -0.49
C GLN A 59 -16.38 0.65 -1.79
N THR A 60 -17.06 1.80 -1.78
CA THR A 60 -17.68 2.38 -2.98
C THR A 60 -16.62 2.72 -4.02
N ARG A 61 -15.53 3.37 -3.62
CA ARG A 61 -14.40 3.67 -4.51
C ARG A 61 -13.79 2.40 -5.10
N ASN A 62 -13.57 1.38 -4.26
CA ASN A 62 -13.02 0.10 -4.71
C ASN A 62 -13.96 -0.59 -5.70
N LYS A 63 -15.27 -0.58 -5.46
CA LYS A 63 -16.27 -1.14 -6.38
C LYS A 63 -16.34 -0.39 -7.71
N GLN A 64 -16.22 0.93 -7.68
CA GLN A 64 -16.25 1.75 -8.89
C GLN A 64 -15.01 1.53 -9.77
N LEU A 65 -13.83 1.38 -9.16
CA LEU A 65 -12.58 1.21 -9.90
C LEU A 65 -12.24 -0.26 -10.20
N GLY A 66 -12.78 -1.21 -9.42
CA GLY A 66 -12.39 -2.62 -9.48
C GLY A 66 -10.95 -2.88 -9.00
N ILE A 67 -10.34 -1.92 -8.30
CA ILE A 67 -8.95 -1.97 -7.82
C ILE A 67 -8.99 -2.17 -6.31
N ASP A 68 -9.15 -3.42 -5.89
CA ASP A 68 -9.07 -3.81 -4.48
C ASP A 68 -7.81 -4.65 -4.20
N ALA A 69 -7.69 -5.14 -2.97
CA ALA A 69 -6.56 -6.00 -2.59
C ALA A 69 -6.48 -7.26 -3.46
N ASN A 70 -7.62 -7.85 -3.84
CA ASN A 70 -7.64 -9.03 -4.69
C ASN A 70 -7.14 -8.73 -6.10
N TYR A 71 -7.54 -7.60 -6.68
CA TYR A 71 -7.01 -7.12 -7.97
C TYR A 71 -5.48 -6.99 -7.94
N VAL A 72 -4.93 -6.35 -6.90
CA VAL A 72 -3.46 -6.20 -6.76
C VAL A 72 -2.78 -7.56 -6.64
N LEU A 73 -3.33 -8.47 -5.82
CA LEU A 73 -2.81 -9.81 -5.65
C LEU A 73 -2.77 -10.59 -6.96
N MET A 74 -3.87 -10.55 -7.73
CA MET A 74 -3.97 -11.23 -9.01
C MET A 74 -2.93 -10.72 -10.02
N ARG A 75 -2.69 -9.41 -10.07
CA ARG A 75 -1.68 -8.81 -10.96
C ARG A 75 -0.26 -9.20 -10.56
N LEU A 76 0.03 -9.28 -9.26
CA LEU A 76 1.31 -9.78 -8.77
C LEU A 76 1.52 -11.26 -9.12
N VAL A 77 0.46 -12.10 -9.03
CA VAL A 77 0.52 -13.51 -9.45
C VAL A 77 0.77 -13.62 -10.96
N GLU A 78 0.11 -12.81 -11.79
CA GLU A 78 0.35 -12.80 -13.25
C GLU A 78 1.82 -12.50 -13.57
N ILE A 79 2.46 -11.55 -12.87
CA ILE A 79 3.88 -11.24 -13.03
C ILE A 79 4.75 -12.42 -12.59
N ASP A 80 4.41 -13.06 -11.47
CA ASP A 80 5.13 -14.23 -10.95
C ASP A 80 5.11 -15.40 -11.92
N GLN A 81 4.01 -15.58 -12.64
CA GLN A 81 3.81 -16.68 -13.59
C GLN A 81 4.43 -16.45 -14.97
N MET A 82 4.91 -15.24 -15.30
CA MET A 82 5.51 -14.96 -16.61
C MET A 82 6.72 -15.87 -16.90
N ASP A 83 6.74 -16.57 -18.03
CA ASP A 83 7.87 -17.42 -18.42
C ASP A 83 8.53 -16.87 -19.69
N VAL A 84 9.86 -16.82 -19.74
CA VAL A 84 10.58 -16.38 -20.93
C VAL A 84 10.30 -17.26 -22.14
N ALA A 85 10.01 -18.54 -21.93
CA ALA A 85 9.62 -19.47 -22.98
C ALA A 85 8.36 -19.02 -23.74
N ASP A 86 7.52 -18.18 -23.11
CA ASP A 86 6.34 -17.60 -23.75
C ASP A 86 6.70 -16.75 -24.98
N ILE A 87 7.86 -16.08 -24.94
CA ILE A 87 8.25 -15.06 -25.94
C ILE A 87 9.49 -15.44 -26.76
N LEU A 88 10.16 -16.55 -26.44
CA LEU A 88 11.29 -17.07 -27.22
C LEU A 88 10.89 -18.30 -28.04
N GLU A 89 11.48 -18.44 -29.22
CA GLU A 89 11.54 -19.69 -29.99
C GLU A 89 12.68 -20.58 -29.43
N GLU A 90 12.76 -21.84 -29.85
CA GLU A 90 13.77 -22.80 -29.35
C GLU A 90 15.22 -22.39 -29.62
N ASP A 91 15.45 -21.61 -30.68
CA ASP A 91 16.75 -21.05 -31.05
C ASP A 91 17.10 -19.75 -30.29
N LEU A 92 16.31 -19.40 -29.27
CA LEU A 92 16.39 -18.17 -28.47
C LEU A 92 16.07 -16.89 -29.26
N SER A 93 15.58 -16.99 -30.50
CA SER A 93 15.03 -15.84 -31.20
C SER A 93 13.72 -15.39 -30.57
N ILE A 94 13.42 -14.10 -30.66
CA ILE A 94 12.21 -13.53 -30.05
C ILE A 94 11.03 -13.73 -31.00
N LYS A 95 9.96 -14.35 -30.49
CA LYS A 95 8.67 -14.52 -31.18
C LYS A 95 8.12 -13.16 -31.66
N PRO A 96 7.35 -13.13 -32.76
CA PRO A 96 6.63 -11.93 -33.17
C PRO A 96 5.72 -11.41 -32.06
N LEU A 97 5.61 -10.08 -31.91
CA LEU A 97 4.81 -9.43 -30.85
C LEU A 97 3.35 -9.91 -30.81
N SER A 98 2.78 -10.26 -31.97
CA SER A 98 1.43 -10.82 -32.07
C SER A 98 1.24 -12.16 -31.35
N LYS A 99 2.32 -12.92 -31.15
CA LYS A 99 2.31 -14.17 -30.39
C LYS A 99 2.52 -13.98 -28.89
N TRP A 100 2.85 -12.76 -28.44
CA TRP A 100 3.18 -12.54 -27.04
C TRP A 100 1.92 -12.57 -26.16
N PRO A 101 1.95 -13.30 -25.03
CA PRO A 101 0.89 -13.19 -24.04
C PRO A 101 0.71 -11.76 -23.56
N GLU A 102 -0.50 -11.47 -23.08
CA GLU A 102 -0.86 -10.15 -22.58
C GLU A 102 -0.01 -9.71 -21.38
N SER A 103 0.38 -10.65 -20.51
CA SER A 103 1.27 -10.40 -19.37
C SER A 103 2.61 -9.79 -19.82
N TRP A 104 3.25 -10.37 -20.84
CA TRP A 104 4.48 -9.85 -21.43
C TRP A 104 4.32 -8.47 -22.04
N ARG A 105 3.19 -8.20 -22.70
CA ARG A 105 2.90 -6.88 -23.30
C ARG A 105 2.61 -5.81 -22.24
N ARG A 106 2.04 -6.18 -21.10
CA ARG A 106 1.65 -5.25 -20.03
C ARG A 106 2.75 -4.95 -19.01
N TYR A 107 3.61 -5.92 -18.71
CA TYR A 107 4.54 -5.82 -17.59
C TYR A 107 6.01 -5.69 -17.99
N LEU A 108 6.31 -5.57 -19.29
CA LEU A 108 7.69 -5.38 -19.74
C LEU A 108 8.32 -4.15 -19.05
N SER A 109 9.48 -4.35 -18.41
CA SER A 109 10.21 -3.29 -17.71
C SER A 109 11.12 -2.48 -18.65
N GLY A 110 11.39 -2.99 -19.86
CA GLY A 110 12.12 -2.26 -20.88
C GLY A 110 12.34 -3.08 -22.14
N PHE A 111 12.41 -2.38 -23.27
CA PHE A 111 12.75 -2.92 -24.58
C PHE A 111 13.74 -1.97 -25.25
N ASN A 112 14.95 -2.46 -25.56
CA ASN A 112 15.93 -1.69 -26.32
C ASN A 112 16.17 -2.36 -27.66
N LEU A 113 16.11 -1.53 -28.71
CA LEU A 113 16.44 -1.90 -30.07
C LEU A 113 17.68 -1.12 -30.49
N ALA A 114 18.72 -1.82 -30.90
CA ALA A 114 19.91 -1.20 -31.47
C ALA A 114 20.18 -1.83 -32.83
N GLU A 115 20.17 -1.00 -33.87
CA GLU A 115 20.64 -1.38 -35.20
C GLU A 115 22.17 -1.30 -35.19
N MET A 116 22.81 -2.36 -35.65
CA MET A 116 24.26 -2.47 -35.76
C MET A 116 24.64 -2.18 -37.20
N PHE A 117 25.60 -1.27 -37.37
CA PHE A 117 26.14 -0.90 -38.67
C PHE A 117 27.63 -1.21 -38.70
N GLU A 118 28.12 -1.68 -39.85
CA GLU A 118 29.54 -1.87 -40.13
C GLU A 118 29.95 -0.97 -41.30
N GLY A 119 31.21 -0.51 -41.34
CA GLY A 119 31.70 0.46 -42.32
C GLY A 119 31.82 1.88 -41.79
N ARG A 120 32.12 2.85 -42.68
CA ARG A 120 32.31 4.28 -42.34
C ARG A 120 31.70 5.17 -43.42
N GLY A 121 31.18 6.33 -43.02
CA GLY A 121 30.63 7.32 -43.95
C GLY A 121 29.38 6.79 -44.66
N ASP A 122 29.32 7.01 -45.98
CA ASP A 122 28.19 6.59 -46.81
C ASP A 122 28.20 5.08 -47.14
N ASP A 123 29.33 4.39 -46.91
CA ASP A 123 29.50 2.95 -47.15
C ASP A 123 29.12 2.09 -45.92
N ARG A 124 28.21 2.59 -45.08
CA ARG A 124 27.79 1.88 -43.87
C ARG A 124 26.63 0.93 -44.17
N ASP A 125 26.79 -0.34 -43.83
CA ASP A 125 25.77 -1.39 -44.02
C ASP A 125 25.15 -1.80 -42.68
N MET A 126 23.83 -2.02 -42.66
CA MET A 126 23.16 -2.58 -41.47
C MET A 126 23.48 -4.07 -41.36
N VAL A 127 24.29 -4.44 -40.38
CA VAL A 127 24.77 -5.82 -40.19
C VAL A 127 23.97 -6.62 -39.15
N GLY A 128 23.09 -5.96 -38.39
CA GLY A 128 22.21 -6.68 -37.49
C GLY A 128 21.35 -5.79 -36.61
N ILE A 129 20.52 -6.44 -35.80
CA ILE A 129 19.63 -5.77 -34.85
C ILE A 129 19.77 -6.48 -33.50
N LEU A 130 20.24 -5.77 -32.49
CA LEU A 130 20.24 -6.21 -31.10
C LEU A 130 18.90 -5.84 -30.44
N LYS A 131 18.22 -6.86 -29.91
CA LYS A 131 16.99 -6.71 -29.11
C LYS A 131 17.30 -7.10 -27.67
N LYS A 132 17.18 -6.15 -26.74
CA LYS A 132 17.36 -6.40 -25.30
C LYS A 132 16.04 -6.19 -24.57
N ILE A 133 15.57 -7.26 -23.92
CA ILE A 133 14.33 -7.27 -23.13
C ILE A 133 14.68 -7.24 -21.64
N LYS A 134 13.97 -6.40 -20.88
CA LYS A 134 14.03 -6.39 -19.41
C LYS A 134 12.64 -6.75 -18.87
N TRP A 135 12.55 -7.85 -18.13
CA TRP A 135 11.32 -8.27 -17.46
C TRP A 135 11.23 -7.73 -16.02
N PRO A 136 10.07 -7.83 -15.37
CA PRO A 136 9.90 -7.46 -13.96
C PRO A 136 10.85 -8.19 -13.02
N ASP A 137 11.25 -7.51 -11.95
CA ASP A 137 11.99 -8.14 -10.86
C ASP A 137 11.09 -9.14 -10.11
N LYS A 138 11.32 -10.44 -10.35
CA LYS A 138 10.56 -11.52 -9.73
C LYS A 138 10.77 -11.64 -8.22
N VAL A 139 11.96 -11.30 -7.72
CA VAL A 139 12.24 -11.34 -6.27
C VAL A 139 11.46 -10.23 -5.58
N LYS A 140 11.47 -9.02 -6.14
CA LYS A 140 10.67 -7.92 -5.60
C LYS A 140 9.18 -8.22 -5.69
N ASN A 141 8.73 -8.89 -6.76
CA ASN A 141 7.34 -9.30 -6.92
C ASN A 141 6.91 -10.31 -5.82
N LEU A 142 7.74 -11.32 -5.53
CA LEU A 142 7.51 -12.27 -4.43
C LEU A 142 7.49 -11.58 -3.06
N GLU A 143 8.37 -10.60 -2.84
CA GLU A 143 8.35 -9.78 -1.63
C GLU A 143 7.00 -9.05 -1.47
N LEU A 144 6.50 -8.42 -2.55
CA LEU A 144 5.21 -7.72 -2.55
C LEU A 144 4.03 -8.68 -2.36
N LEU A 145 4.08 -9.87 -2.97
CA LEU A 145 3.11 -10.94 -2.76
C LEU A 145 3.04 -11.33 -1.29
N GLY A 146 4.18 -11.62 -0.65
CA GLY A 146 4.18 -12.01 0.76
C GLY A 146 3.83 -10.86 1.72
N LYS A 147 4.08 -9.60 1.35
CA LYS A 147 3.67 -8.41 2.12
C LYS A 147 2.19 -8.05 1.96
N HIS A 148 1.51 -8.64 0.98
CA HIS A 148 0.10 -8.37 0.73
C HIS A 148 -0.76 -8.66 1.97
N VAL A 149 -1.78 -7.83 2.20
CA VAL A 149 -2.63 -7.87 3.40
C VAL A 149 -3.36 -9.19 3.63
N SER A 150 -3.59 -9.99 2.58
CA SER A 150 -4.22 -11.31 2.68
C SER A 150 -3.21 -12.45 2.81
N VAL A 151 -2.00 -12.29 2.28
CA VAL A 151 -0.96 -13.34 2.27
C VAL A 151 -0.13 -13.28 3.55
N GLN A 152 0.40 -12.10 3.88
CA GLN A 152 1.13 -11.82 5.12
C GLN A 152 2.23 -12.86 5.46
N ALA A 153 2.91 -13.40 4.45
CA ALA A 153 3.94 -14.44 4.59
C ALA A 153 5.21 -13.94 5.30
N PHE A 154 5.45 -12.62 5.29
CA PHE A 154 6.61 -11.98 5.94
C PHE A 154 6.23 -11.20 7.19
N ARG A 155 5.20 -11.63 7.94
CA ARG A 155 4.90 -11.03 9.24
C ARG A 155 6.16 -11.05 10.11
N GLU A 156 6.73 -9.88 10.34
CA GLU A 156 7.64 -9.70 11.46
C GLU A 156 6.82 -10.03 12.71
N ASN A 157 7.25 -11.03 13.48
CA ASN A 157 6.71 -11.26 14.81
C ASN A 157 7.09 -10.05 15.66
N VAL A 158 6.32 -8.98 15.56
CA VAL A 158 6.38 -7.86 16.49
C VAL A 158 5.75 -8.36 17.78
N LYS A 159 6.52 -9.13 18.54
CA LYS A 159 6.20 -9.32 19.94
C LYS A 159 6.45 -7.97 20.61
N ASN A 160 5.38 -7.28 20.96
CA ASN A 160 5.48 -6.15 21.89
C ASN A 160 5.75 -6.72 23.29
N GLU A 161 6.98 -7.16 23.53
CA GLU A 161 7.44 -7.49 24.87
C GLU A 161 7.75 -6.17 25.59
N LEU A 162 6.92 -5.83 26.59
CA LEU A 162 7.18 -4.72 27.49
C LEU A 162 8.23 -5.18 28.50
N THR A 163 9.44 -4.62 28.43
CA THR A 163 10.49 -4.85 29.42
C THR A 163 10.62 -3.64 30.35
N GLY A 164 11.07 -3.88 31.57
CA GLY A 164 11.49 -2.83 32.50
C GLY A 164 12.83 -2.21 32.09
N ALA A 165 13.35 -1.29 32.90
CA ALA A 165 14.65 -0.68 32.62
C ALA A 165 15.75 -1.75 32.45
N ASN A 166 16.62 -1.56 31.45
CA ASN A 166 17.73 -2.48 31.12
C ASN A 166 17.30 -3.92 30.83
N ASP A 167 16.20 -4.12 30.09
CA ASP A 167 15.62 -5.44 29.78
C ASP A 167 15.24 -6.27 31.02
N GLY A 168 15.11 -5.60 32.18
CA GLY A 168 14.69 -6.23 33.43
C GLY A 168 13.18 -6.49 33.49
N PRO A 169 12.70 -7.20 34.53
CA PRO A 169 11.28 -7.37 34.76
C PRO A 169 10.56 -6.02 34.93
N ILE A 170 9.32 -5.92 34.44
CA ILE A 170 8.47 -4.76 34.73
C ILE A 170 8.29 -4.67 36.25
N ALA A 171 8.73 -3.55 36.84
CA ALA A 171 8.52 -3.28 38.24
C ALA A 171 7.04 -2.99 38.51
N VAL A 172 6.33 -3.97 39.06
CA VAL A 172 4.95 -3.80 39.54
C VAL A 172 5.00 -3.42 41.01
N ALA A 173 4.63 -2.18 41.33
CA ALA A 173 4.42 -1.76 42.70
C ALA A 173 3.17 -2.44 43.26
N LYS A 174 3.32 -3.31 44.28
CA LYS A 174 2.20 -3.84 45.04
C LYS A 174 1.68 -2.77 46.00
N LEU A 175 0.81 -1.90 45.50
CA LEU A 175 0.13 -0.90 46.30
C LEU A 175 -1.13 -1.53 46.91
N THR A 176 -1.41 -1.20 48.17
CA THR A 176 -2.75 -1.43 48.74
C THR A 176 -3.76 -0.50 48.05
N PRO A 177 -5.06 -0.83 48.05
CA PRO A 177 -6.09 0.01 47.42
C PRO A 177 -6.05 1.47 47.88
N GLU A 178 -5.84 1.70 49.17
CA GLU A 178 -5.75 3.04 49.78
C GLU A 178 -4.53 3.82 49.29
N GLN A 179 -3.37 3.14 49.14
CA GLN A 179 -2.15 3.76 48.61
C GLN A 179 -2.25 4.06 47.12
N ALA A 180 -2.91 3.20 46.35
CA ALA A 180 -3.17 3.42 44.93
C ALA A 180 -4.12 4.62 44.73
N GLU A 181 -5.16 4.73 45.54
CA GLU A 181 -6.12 5.84 45.48
C GLU A 181 -5.49 7.18 45.88
N ALA A 182 -4.64 7.20 46.91
CA ALA A 182 -3.89 8.39 47.30
C ALA A 182 -2.88 8.83 46.22
N ALA A 183 -2.17 7.88 45.60
CA ALA A 183 -1.25 8.16 44.50
C ALA A 183 -2.00 8.70 43.27
N TYR A 184 -3.15 8.11 42.93
CA TYR A 184 -3.99 8.55 41.83
C TYR A 184 -4.54 9.97 42.05
N LYS A 185 -5.07 10.28 43.25
CA LYS A 185 -5.50 11.64 43.62
C LYS A 185 -4.38 12.66 43.50
N LYS A 186 -3.16 12.31 43.95
CA LYS A 186 -2.00 13.20 43.87
C LYS A 186 -1.54 13.44 42.41
N MET A 187 -1.73 12.45 41.54
CA MET A 187 -1.33 12.53 40.13
C MET A 187 -2.35 13.29 39.27
N MET A 188 -3.63 13.27 39.66
CA MET A 188 -4.74 13.84 38.89
C MET A 188 -5.06 15.30 39.23
N GLY A 189 -4.49 15.86 40.31
CA GLY A 189 -4.65 17.28 40.69
C GLY A 189 -6.08 17.65 41.05
#